data_AF-A0A528N9F8-F1
#
_entry.id   AF-A0A528N9F8-F1
#
_cell.length_a   1.000
_cell.length_b   1.000
_cell.length_c   1.000
_cell.angle_alpha   90.00
_cell.angle_beta   90.00
_cell.angle_gamma   90.00
#
_symmetry.space_group_name_H-M   'P 1'
#
loop_
_entity.id
_entity.type
_entity.pdbx_description
1 polymer ?
#
loop_
_entity_poly.entity_id
_entity_poly.type
_entity_poly.pdbx_seq_one_letter_code
_entity_poly.pdbx_strand_id
1 'polypeptide(L)'
;YGVRVAAEFEAAILREPPDSVLAFVAETVGGNGSGAVPPPKGYFKRIREICDKYGILLICDEVLCGLGRTGDLHACVAEGITPDIITLAKGLGAGFVPIGAVMTTDAIHEAIRNGSGAFRGGFTYSGQAVACAAALKVQQIVERENLVGNVRLMGEALRRALTRRFGNNPYVGDIRGRGLLQCVELVSDRATKEPFDPSLSIHSRIRDAAMDRGLLVVPAGGTVDGRKGDHVVIAPPFTATLAAIDDTVERLGEALDHTLGH
;
A
#
# COMPACT_ATOMS: atom_id res chain seq x y z
N TYR A 1 13.62 10.06 12.70
CA TYR A 1 12.16 10.16 12.58
C TYR A 1 11.47 8.80 12.74
N GLY A 2 11.69 7.81 11.85
CA GLY A 2 11.02 6.51 11.93
C GLY A 2 11.08 5.81 13.29
N VAL A 3 12.28 5.72 13.88
CA VAL A 3 12.48 5.15 15.23
C VAL A 3 11.70 5.92 16.31
N ARG A 4 11.60 7.25 16.20
CA ARG A 4 10.87 8.09 17.15
C ARG A 4 9.38 7.79 17.11
N VAL A 5 8.80 7.70 15.92
CA VAL A 5 7.36 7.38 15.75
C VAL A 5 7.08 5.96 16.19
N ALA A 6 7.97 5.00 15.88
CA ALA A 6 7.83 3.63 16.38
C ALA A 6 7.87 3.54 17.92
N ALA A 7 8.59 4.44 18.61
CA ALA A 7 8.60 4.50 20.08
C ALA A 7 7.24 4.94 20.67
N GLU A 8 6.38 5.58 19.89
CA GLU A 8 5.01 5.92 20.32
C GLU A 8 4.17 4.65 20.52
N PHE A 9 4.45 3.58 19.75
CA PHE A 9 3.84 2.26 19.96
C PHE A 9 4.26 1.64 21.30
N GLU A 10 5.56 1.66 21.64
CA GLU A 10 6.03 1.19 22.95
C GLU A 10 5.42 1.99 24.11
N ALA A 11 5.33 3.31 23.96
CA ALA A 11 4.64 4.15 24.93
C ALA A 11 3.14 3.81 25.04
N ALA A 12 2.49 3.39 23.96
CA ALA A 12 1.09 2.95 23.98
C ALA A 12 0.92 1.62 24.71
N ILE A 13 1.77 0.62 24.43
CA ILE A 13 1.78 -0.66 25.15
C ILE A 13 1.92 -0.43 26.65
N LEU A 14 2.84 0.45 27.08
CA LEU A 14 3.09 0.73 28.50
C LEU A 14 1.94 1.44 29.22
N ARG A 15 0.97 1.99 28.50
CA ARG A 15 -0.25 2.58 29.09
C ARG A 15 -1.36 1.55 29.28
N GLU A 16 -1.31 0.45 28.55
CA GLU A 16 -2.29 -0.62 28.64
C GLU A 16 -1.96 -1.55 29.81
N PRO A 17 -2.94 -2.31 30.34
CA PRO A 17 -2.66 -3.35 31.31
C PRO A 17 -1.59 -4.34 30.81
N PRO A 18 -0.73 -4.86 31.68
CA PRO A 18 0.22 -5.91 31.30
C PRO A 18 -0.51 -7.07 30.60
N ASP A 19 0.12 -7.60 29.54
CA ASP A 19 -0.35 -8.74 28.74
C ASP A 19 -1.71 -8.54 28.04
N SER A 20 -2.22 -7.29 27.91
CA SER A 20 -3.49 -7.02 27.22
C SER A 20 -3.36 -6.78 25.71
N VAL A 21 -2.15 -6.53 25.19
CA VAL A 21 -1.89 -6.23 23.77
C VAL A 21 -1.46 -7.50 23.05
N LEU A 22 -2.26 -7.96 22.08
CA LEU A 22 -2.02 -9.22 21.35
C LEU A 22 -1.15 -9.03 20.09
N ALA A 23 -1.42 -7.99 19.31
CA ALA A 23 -0.82 -7.84 17.98
C ALA A 23 -0.66 -6.37 17.58
N PHE A 24 0.35 -6.11 16.76
CA PHE A 24 0.48 -4.90 15.96
C PHE A 24 0.14 -5.25 14.50
N VAL A 25 -0.82 -4.53 13.92
CA VAL A 25 -1.28 -4.76 12.54
C VAL A 25 -1.04 -3.50 11.72
N ALA A 26 -0.37 -3.62 10.58
CA ALA A 26 -0.15 -2.50 9.67
C ALA A 26 0.01 -2.95 8.22
N GLU A 27 -0.44 -2.12 7.28
CA GLU A 27 0.01 -2.19 5.90
C GLU A 27 1.52 -1.88 5.85
N THR A 28 2.33 -2.73 5.19
CA THR A 28 3.78 -2.45 5.12
C THR A 28 4.06 -1.17 4.33
N VAL A 29 3.35 -0.95 3.23
CA VAL A 29 3.27 0.35 2.55
C VAL A 29 1.82 0.73 2.54
N GLY A 30 1.50 1.91 3.06
CA GLY A 30 0.14 2.38 3.22
C GLY A 30 -0.63 2.37 1.90
N GLY A 31 -1.90 1.98 1.95
CA GLY A 31 -2.71 1.79 0.74
C GLY A 31 -3.37 3.05 0.20
N ASN A 32 -4.58 2.86 -0.33
CA ASN A 32 -5.35 3.94 -0.97
C ASN A 32 -5.77 5.03 0.02
N GLY A 33 -6.10 4.67 1.27
CA GLY A 33 -6.57 5.62 2.28
C GLY A 33 -5.47 6.54 2.82
N SER A 34 -4.26 6.02 2.98
CA SER A 34 -3.09 6.80 3.43
C SER A 34 -2.31 7.44 2.29
N GLY A 35 -2.59 7.09 1.04
CA GLY A 35 -1.95 7.68 -0.13
C GLY A 35 -0.57 7.09 -0.42
N ALA A 36 -0.48 5.77 -0.53
CA ALA A 36 0.74 5.05 -0.92
C ALA A 36 1.96 5.34 -0.01
N VAL A 37 1.77 5.63 1.28
CA VAL A 37 2.84 6.11 2.16
C VAL A 37 3.84 5.00 2.48
N PRO A 38 5.11 5.11 2.05
CA PRO A 38 6.14 4.18 2.48
C PRO A 38 6.51 4.43 3.94
N PRO A 39 6.88 3.38 4.69
CA PRO A 39 7.31 3.54 6.06
C PRO A 39 8.61 4.37 6.11
N PRO A 40 8.76 5.28 7.09
CA PRO A 40 10.02 5.95 7.29
C PRO A 40 11.14 4.96 7.63
N LYS A 41 12.36 5.26 7.19
CA LYS A 41 13.53 4.39 7.43
C LYS A 41 13.64 3.97 8.90
N GLY A 42 13.76 2.66 9.11
CA GLY A 42 13.93 2.04 10.43
C GLY A 42 12.64 1.89 11.25
N TYR A 43 11.49 2.33 10.74
CA TYR A 43 10.21 2.21 11.43
C TYR A 43 9.87 0.74 11.71
N PHE A 44 9.75 -0.10 10.67
CA PHE A 44 9.35 -1.49 10.84
C PHE A 44 10.37 -2.33 11.60
N LYS A 45 11.67 -2.06 11.42
CA LYS A 45 12.71 -2.70 12.25
C LYS A 45 12.48 -2.42 13.74
N ARG A 46 12.19 -1.16 14.10
CA ARG A 46 11.90 -0.80 15.50
C ARG A 46 10.58 -1.41 15.99
N ILE A 47 9.54 -1.45 15.16
CA ILE A 47 8.28 -2.13 15.49
C ILE A 47 8.53 -3.61 15.79
N ARG A 48 9.29 -4.31 14.93
CA ARG A 48 9.65 -5.73 15.14
C ARG A 48 10.37 -5.93 16.47
N GLU A 49 11.38 -5.11 16.79
CA GLU A 49 12.09 -5.16 18.08
C GLU A 49 11.16 -4.98 19.28
N ILE A 50 10.19 -4.07 19.19
CA ILE A 50 9.19 -3.85 20.25
C ILE A 50 8.28 -5.08 20.35
N CYS A 51 7.78 -5.58 19.24
CA CYS A 51 6.95 -6.79 19.22
C CYS A 51 7.66 -7.99 19.87
N ASP A 52 8.94 -8.20 19.56
CA ASP A 52 9.76 -9.26 20.15
C ASP A 52 9.95 -9.09 21.66
N LYS A 53 10.21 -7.85 22.10
CA LYS A 53 10.41 -7.52 23.51
C LYS A 53 9.18 -7.81 24.38
N TYR A 54 7.98 -7.56 23.85
CA TYR A 54 6.73 -7.66 24.60
C TYR A 54 5.89 -8.91 24.25
N GLY A 55 6.39 -9.80 23.39
CA GLY A 55 5.66 -11.00 22.97
C GLY A 55 4.40 -10.69 22.15
N ILE A 56 4.40 -9.57 21.42
CA ILE A 56 3.29 -9.10 20.60
C ILE A 56 3.46 -9.63 19.17
N LEU A 57 2.39 -10.12 18.55
CA LEU A 57 2.44 -10.59 17.16
C LEU A 57 2.55 -9.40 16.19
N LEU A 58 3.46 -9.48 15.23
CA LEU A 58 3.51 -8.55 14.10
C LEU A 58 2.73 -9.11 12.91
N ILE A 59 1.69 -8.40 12.49
CA ILE A 59 0.89 -8.74 11.31
C ILE A 59 1.12 -7.68 10.24
N CYS A 60 1.72 -8.08 9.12
CA CYS A 60 1.84 -7.23 7.95
C CYS A 60 0.66 -7.46 6.99
N ASP A 61 -0.15 -6.42 6.78
CA ASP A 61 -1.15 -6.43 5.73
C ASP A 61 -0.51 -6.13 4.37
N GLU A 62 -0.32 -7.18 3.59
CA GLU A 62 0.30 -7.15 2.27
C GLU A 62 -0.74 -7.29 1.16
N VAL A 63 -2.04 -7.13 1.48
CA VAL A 63 -3.14 -7.31 0.53
C VAL A 63 -2.99 -6.37 -0.66
N LEU A 64 -2.58 -5.12 -0.46
CA LEU A 64 -2.35 -4.16 -1.55
C LEU A 64 -0.87 -4.04 -1.93
N CYS A 65 0.02 -3.86 -0.94
CA CYS A 65 1.43 -3.55 -1.19
C CYS A 65 2.31 -4.76 -1.54
N GLY A 66 1.83 -5.97 -1.25
CA GLY A 66 2.57 -7.19 -1.48
C GLY A 66 2.42 -7.75 -2.90
N LEU A 67 2.90 -8.98 -3.05
CA LEU A 67 2.90 -9.75 -4.28
C LEU A 67 3.47 -8.99 -5.47
N GLY A 68 4.57 -8.27 -5.23
CA GLY A 68 5.31 -7.55 -6.28
C GLY A 68 4.91 -6.10 -6.47
N ARG A 69 3.79 -5.60 -5.92
CA ARG A 69 3.25 -4.25 -6.19
C ARG A 69 4.24 -3.13 -5.93
N THR A 70 5.01 -3.25 -4.87
CA THR A 70 6.01 -2.27 -4.44
C THR A 70 7.38 -2.48 -5.08
N GLY A 71 7.52 -3.48 -5.93
CA GLY A 71 8.80 -3.91 -6.50
C GLY A 71 9.39 -5.12 -5.78
N ASP A 72 8.87 -5.54 -4.63
CA ASP A 72 9.30 -6.74 -3.91
C ASP A 72 8.14 -7.72 -3.75
N LEU A 73 8.45 -9.02 -3.67
CA LEU A 73 7.42 -10.05 -3.52
C LEU A 73 6.59 -9.81 -2.25
N HIS A 74 7.26 -9.48 -1.14
CA HIS A 74 6.64 -8.98 0.08
C HIS A 74 7.34 -7.68 0.47
N ALA A 75 6.57 -6.61 0.67
CA ALA A 75 7.10 -5.30 1.00
C ALA A 75 7.85 -5.30 2.35
N CYS A 76 7.43 -6.13 3.31
CA CYS A 76 8.07 -6.26 4.62
C CYS A 76 9.51 -6.78 4.53
N VAL A 77 9.84 -7.57 3.51
CA VAL A 77 11.22 -8.05 3.29
C VAL A 77 12.13 -6.89 2.93
N ALA A 78 11.64 -5.90 2.17
CA ALA A 78 12.39 -4.68 1.86
C ALA A 78 12.64 -3.80 3.10
N GLU A 79 11.83 -3.97 4.15
CA GLU A 79 12.04 -3.33 5.46
C GLU A 79 13.02 -4.09 6.37
N GLY A 80 13.52 -5.23 5.91
CA GLY A 80 14.46 -6.07 6.67
C GLY A 80 13.82 -6.77 7.87
N ILE A 81 12.52 -7.08 7.79
CA ILE A 81 11.77 -7.77 8.84
C ILE A 81 11.02 -9.00 8.31
N THR A 82 10.77 -9.94 9.20
CA THR A 82 9.84 -11.06 9.01
C THR A 82 8.70 -10.91 10.02
N PRO A 83 7.45 -10.71 9.57
CA PRO A 83 6.29 -10.66 10.45
C PRO A 83 5.88 -12.07 10.91
N ASP A 84 5.08 -12.13 11.97
CA ASP A 84 4.51 -13.39 12.47
C ASP A 84 3.38 -13.88 11.57
N ILE A 85 2.61 -12.93 11.00
CA ILE A 85 1.50 -13.20 10.09
C ILE A 85 1.56 -12.23 8.89
N ILE A 86 1.25 -12.74 7.70
CA ILE A 86 1.02 -11.93 6.50
C ILE A 86 -0.38 -12.19 5.96
N THR A 87 -1.11 -11.12 5.63
CA THR A 87 -2.38 -11.22 4.88
C THR A 87 -2.17 -10.89 3.41
N LEU A 88 -2.73 -11.73 2.53
CA LEU A 88 -2.62 -11.62 1.07
C LEU A 88 -4.01 -11.70 0.43
N ALA A 89 -4.25 -10.94 -0.63
CA ALA A 89 -5.39 -11.10 -1.53
C ALA A 89 -5.06 -10.37 -2.84
N LYS A 90 -6.03 -9.68 -3.47
CA LYS A 90 -5.86 -8.82 -4.66
C LYS A 90 -4.91 -9.42 -5.71
N GLY A 91 -3.63 -9.04 -5.69
CA GLY A 91 -2.58 -9.54 -6.58
C GLY A 91 -2.42 -11.06 -6.60
N LEU A 92 -2.89 -11.76 -5.55
CA LEU A 92 -2.86 -13.22 -5.46
C LEU A 92 -3.64 -13.88 -6.60
N GLY A 93 -4.85 -13.40 -6.86
CA GLY A 93 -5.69 -13.83 -7.97
C GLY A 93 -5.70 -12.85 -9.15
N ALA A 94 -4.98 -11.73 -9.05
CA ALA A 94 -4.97 -10.63 -10.03
C ALA A 94 -6.37 -10.18 -10.52
N GLY A 95 -7.39 -10.31 -9.67
CA GLY A 95 -8.79 -9.99 -10.01
C GLY A 95 -9.53 -11.05 -10.84
N PHE A 96 -8.87 -12.13 -11.27
CA PHE A 96 -9.52 -13.24 -12.00
C PHE A 96 -10.40 -14.11 -11.10
N VAL A 97 -10.01 -14.26 -9.84
CA VAL A 97 -10.75 -15.04 -8.84
C VAL A 97 -10.70 -14.34 -7.47
N PRO A 98 -11.78 -14.39 -6.68
CA PRO A 98 -11.75 -13.95 -5.29
C PRO A 98 -10.94 -14.97 -4.48
N ILE A 99 -9.78 -14.54 -3.99
CA ILE A 99 -8.92 -15.36 -3.14
C ILE A 99 -8.15 -14.47 -2.16
N GLY A 100 -8.07 -14.94 -0.92
CA GLY A 100 -7.20 -14.39 0.11
C GLY A 100 -6.47 -15.51 0.83
N ALA A 101 -5.36 -15.18 1.48
CA ALA A 101 -4.56 -16.10 2.25
C ALA A 101 -4.04 -15.40 3.51
N VAL A 102 -3.87 -16.19 4.57
CA VAL A 102 -3.13 -15.81 5.77
C VAL A 102 -1.96 -16.76 5.86
N MET A 103 -0.74 -16.23 5.87
CA MET A 103 0.48 -16.99 6.09
C MET A 103 0.96 -16.72 7.51
N THR A 104 1.43 -17.76 8.22
CA THR A 104 1.93 -17.64 9.59
C THR A 104 3.29 -18.29 9.71
N THR A 105 4.03 -17.94 10.76
CA THR A 105 5.26 -18.66 11.14
C THR A 105 4.96 -20.08 11.61
N ASP A 106 5.98 -20.93 11.59
CA ASP A 106 5.93 -22.28 12.15
C ASP A 106 5.59 -22.25 13.64
N ALA A 107 6.06 -21.26 14.39
CA ALA A 107 5.76 -21.12 15.81
C ALA A 107 4.25 -21.00 16.08
N ILE A 108 3.52 -20.21 15.28
CA ILE A 108 2.06 -20.09 15.39
C ILE A 108 1.38 -21.40 14.97
N HIS A 109 1.81 -21.99 13.86
CA HIS A 109 1.27 -23.25 13.38
C HIS A 109 1.41 -24.37 14.44
N GLU A 110 2.60 -24.51 15.03
CA GLU A 110 2.88 -25.49 16.07
C GLU A 110 2.12 -25.21 17.37
N ALA A 111 1.91 -23.94 17.74
CA ALA A 111 1.08 -23.58 18.89
C ALA A 111 -0.39 -24.06 18.71
N ILE A 112 -0.95 -23.90 17.51
CA ILE A 112 -2.31 -24.40 17.19
C ILE A 112 -2.32 -25.92 17.16
N ARG A 113 -1.35 -26.53 16.47
CA ARG A 113 -1.24 -27.99 16.30
C ARG A 113 -1.09 -28.73 17.64
N ASN A 114 -0.22 -28.24 18.52
CA ASN A 114 0.07 -28.85 19.82
C ASN A 114 -0.90 -28.42 20.92
N GLY A 115 -1.61 -27.30 20.73
CA GLY A 115 -2.67 -26.84 21.63
C GLY A 115 -4.01 -27.51 21.33
N SER A 116 -4.87 -26.85 20.57
CA SER A 116 -6.21 -27.36 20.26
C SER A 116 -6.21 -28.49 19.22
N GLY A 117 -5.14 -28.61 18.41
CA GLY A 117 -5.06 -29.50 17.26
C GLY A 117 -6.05 -29.15 16.13
N ALA A 118 -6.81 -28.07 16.27
CA ALA A 118 -7.85 -27.68 15.34
C ALA A 118 -8.04 -26.15 15.32
N PHE A 119 -8.09 -25.60 14.10
CA PHE A 119 -8.52 -24.22 13.87
C PHE A 119 -10.04 -24.20 13.66
N ARG A 120 -10.79 -23.84 14.71
CA ARG A 120 -12.25 -23.79 14.67
C ARG A 120 -12.71 -22.46 14.07
N GLY A 121 -12.75 -22.40 12.75
CA GLY A 121 -13.19 -21.24 11.99
C GLY A 121 -12.86 -21.41 10.51
N GLY A 122 -13.76 -21.02 9.62
CA GLY A 122 -13.55 -21.13 8.19
C GLY A 122 -14.72 -20.58 7.39
N PHE A 123 -14.45 -20.25 6.14
CA PHE A 123 -15.46 -19.86 5.16
C PHE A 123 -15.84 -21.07 4.31
N THR A 124 -17.09 -21.14 3.83
CA THR A 124 -17.58 -22.21 2.94
C THR A 124 -16.65 -22.44 1.73
N TYR A 125 -16.01 -21.38 1.24
CA TYR A 125 -15.12 -21.41 0.08
C TYR A 125 -13.62 -21.40 0.43
N SER A 126 -13.26 -21.71 1.68
CA SER A 126 -11.84 -21.83 2.07
C SER A 126 -11.20 -22.97 1.28
N GLY A 127 -10.07 -22.69 0.60
CA GLY A 127 -9.38 -23.68 -0.22
C GLY A 127 -10.13 -24.12 -1.48
N GLN A 128 -11.04 -23.30 -2.01
CA GLN A 128 -11.79 -23.61 -3.23
C GLN A 128 -10.82 -23.89 -4.40
N ALA A 129 -10.91 -25.08 -4.98
CA ALA A 129 -9.89 -25.63 -5.88
C ALA A 129 -9.69 -24.79 -7.17
N VAL A 130 -10.76 -24.22 -7.72
CA VAL A 130 -10.70 -23.39 -8.94
C VAL A 130 -9.98 -22.06 -8.67
N ALA A 131 -10.25 -21.43 -7.53
CA ALA A 131 -9.60 -20.20 -7.08
C ALA A 131 -8.12 -20.47 -6.82
N CYS A 132 -7.78 -21.57 -6.14
CA CYS A 132 -6.40 -21.99 -5.94
C CYS A 132 -5.66 -22.23 -7.26
N ALA A 133 -6.27 -22.96 -8.21
CA ALA A 133 -5.66 -23.24 -9.51
C ALA A 133 -5.45 -21.97 -10.34
N ALA A 134 -6.44 -21.07 -10.38
CA ALA A 134 -6.33 -19.79 -11.07
C ALA A 134 -5.27 -18.88 -10.44
N ALA A 135 -5.24 -18.77 -9.11
CA ALA A 135 -4.24 -18.00 -8.38
C ALA A 135 -2.83 -18.53 -8.61
N LEU A 136 -2.64 -19.86 -8.56
CA LEU A 136 -1.37 -20.50 -8.90
C LEU A 136 -0.93 -20.12 -10.32
N LYS A 137 -1.85 -20.17 -11.29
CA LYS A 137 -1.52 -19.80 -12.67
C LYS A 137 -1.14 -18.33 -12.81
N VAL A 138 -1.82 -17.43 -12.08
CA VAL A 138 -1.45 -16.00 -11.99
C VAL A 138 -0.03 -15.84 -11.47
N GLN A 139 0.32 -16.47 -10.35
CA GLN A 139 1.66 -16.35 -9.77
C GLN A 139 2.74 -16.94 -10.71
N GLN A 140 2.46 -18.05 -11.39
CA GLN A 140 3.35 -18.61 -12.42
C GLN A 140 3.54 -17.68 -13.62
N ILE A 141 2.54 -16.89 -14.00
CA ILE A 141 2.67 -15.86 -15.04
C ILE A 141 3.55 -14.72 -14.54
N VAL A 142 3.30 -14.22 -13.32
CA VAL A 142 4.08 -13.16 -12.67
C VAL A 142 5.57 -13.53 -12.63
N GLU A 143 5.89 -14.77 -12.27
CA GLU A 143 7.25 -15.28 -12.25
C GLU A 143 7.83 -15.46 -13.66
N ARG A 144 7.15 -16.22 -14.53
CA ARG A 144 7.65 -16.55 -15.88
C ARG A 144 7.94 -15.32 -16.74
N GLU A 145 7.11 -14.28 -16.61
CA GLU A 145 7.23 -13.05 -17.38
C GLU A 145 8.02 -11.95 -16.63
N ASN A 146 8.57 -12.27 -15.47
CA ASN A 146 9.31 -11.35 -14.60
C ASN A 146 8.56 -10.02 -14.37
N LEU A 147 7.26 -10.12 -14.07
CA LEU A 147 6.39 -8.94 -13.94
C LEU A 147 6.80 -8.07 -12.75
N VAL A 148 7.36 -8.64 -11.68
CA VAL A 148 7.93 -7.88 -10.56
C VAL A 148 9.16 -7.08 -11.01
N GLY A 149 9.98 -7.63 -11.92
CA GLY A 149 11.04 -6.88 -12.59
C GLY A 149 10.49 -5.69 -13.37
N ASN A 150 9.41 -5.88 -14.13
CA ASN A 150 8.76 -4.78 -14.83
C ASN A 150 8.17 -3.74 -13.87
N VAL A 151 7.62 -4.15 -12.72
CA VAL A 151 7.15 -3.23 -11.67
C VAL A 151 8.27 -2.32 -11.18
N ARG A 152 9.49 -2.84 -10.99
CA ARG A 152 10.65 -2.01 -10.61
C ARG A 152 10.96 -0.99 -11.72
N LEU A 153 11.12 -1.46 -12.96
CA LEU A 153 11.49 -0.62 -14.10
C LEU A 153 10.44 0.48 -14.38
N MET A 154 9.17 0.09 -14.47
CA MET A 154 8.07 1.02 -14.76
C MET A 154 7.71 1.87 -13.55
N GLY A 155 7.92 1.38 -12.33
CA GLY A 155 7.76 2.16 -11.10
C GLY A 155 8.74 3.34 -11.04
N GLU A 156 10.00 3.10 -11.40
CA GLU A 156 10.96 4.20 -11.54
C GLU A 156 10.58 5.16 -12.67
N ALA A 157 10.14 4.64 -13.82
CA ALA A 157 9.69 5.46 -14.94
C ALA A 157 8.50 6.36 -14.52
N LEU A 158 7.53 5.80 -13.82
CA LEU A 158 6.36 6.50 -13.28
C LEU A 158 6.78 7.57 -12.27
N ARG A 159 7.64 7.24 -11.29
CA ARG A 159 8.17 8.24 -10.35
C ARG A 159 8.85 9.40 -11.08
N ARG A 160 9.70 9.10 -12.09
CA ARG A 160 10.39 10.13 -12.88
C ARG A 160 9.39 10.99 -13.66
N ALA A 161 8.41 10.38 -14.33
CA ALA A 161 7.39 11.09 -15.10
C ALA A 161 6.54 12.00 -14.19
N LEU A 162 6.05 11.50 -13.06
CA LEU A 162 5.33 12.30 -12.06
C LEU A 162 6.17 13.46 -11.54
N THR A 163 7.44 13.21 -11.22
CA THR A 163 8.35 14.27 -10.75
C THR A 163 8.59 15.34 -11.82
N ARG A 164 8.76 14.95 -13.09
CA ARG A 164 8.88 15.91 -14.19
C ARG A 164 7.61 16.76 -14.35
N ARG A 165 6.43 16.12 -14.29
CA ARG A 165 5.15 16.80 -14.53
C ARG A 165 4.70 17.69 -13.37
N PHE A 166 4.94 17.23 -12.14
CA PHE A 166 4.35 17.81 -10.94
C PHE A 166 5.37 18.38 -9.95
N GLY A 167 6.67 18.11 -10.12
CA GLY A 167 7.72 18.48 -9.16
C GLY A 167 7.88 19.99 -8.94
N ASN A 168 7.35 20.82 -9.83
CA ASN A 168 7.31 22.29 -9.68
C ASN A 168 5.88 22.84 -9.55
N ASN A 169 4.86 21.98 -9.52
CA ASN A 169 3.47 22.43 -9.40
C ASN A 169 3.23 23.00 -7.99
N PRO A 170 2.64 24.21 -7.85
CA PRO A 170 2.46 24.88 -6.56
C PRO A 170 1.44 24.20 -5.66
N TYR A 171 0.62 23.30 -6.19
CA TYR A 171 -0.39 22.57 -5.42
C TYR A 171 -0.03 21.11 -5.15
N VAL A 172 1.16 20.68 -5.58
CA VAL A 172 1.64 19.32 -5.30
C VAL A 172 2.56 19.34 -4.09
N GLY A 173 2.05 18.79 -3.00
CA GLY A 173 2.71 18.75 -1.70
C GLY A 173 3.83 17.71 -1.67
N ASP A 174 3.55 16.53 -2.19
CA ASP A 174 4.45 15.39 -2.18
C ASP A 174 4.13 14.42 -3.32
N ILE A 175 5.14 13.69 -3.76
CA ILE A 175 5.02 12.58 -4.71
C ILE A 175 5.73 11.39 -4.07
N ARG A 176 4.96 10.41 -3.61
CA ARG A 176 5.45 9.29 -2.77
C ARG A 176 4.95 7.94 -3.26
N GLY A 177 5.42 6.85 -2.65
CA GLY A 177 5.13 5.48 -3.06
C GLY A 177 6.36 4.62 -3.41
N ARG A 178 6.11 3.37 -3.80
CA ARG A 178 7.12 2.37 -4.22
C ARG A 178 6.62 1.55 -5.39
N GLY A 179 7.52 1.14 -6.29
CA GLY A 179 7.16 0.35 -7.47
C GLY A 179 6.04 1.01 -8.29
N LEU A 180 5.02 0.24 -8.64
CA LEU A 180 3.80 0.73 -9.31
C LEU A 180 2.68 1.03 -8.30
N LEU A 181 3.00 1.44 -7.08
CA LEU A 181 2.08 2.04 -6.12
C LEU A 181 2.59 3.45 -5.81
N GLN A 182 2.08 4.44 -6.53
CA GLN A 182 2.52 5.83 -6.45
C GLN A 182 1.36 6.74 -6.05
N CYS A 183 1.67 7.90 -5.48
CA CYS A 183 0.68 8.88 -5.07
C CYS A 183 1.18 10.29 -5.32
N VAL A 184 0.25 11.16 -5.73
CA VAL A 184 0.40 12.61 -5.80
C VAL A 184 -0.51 13.23 -4.73
N GLU A 185 0.10 13.92 -3.77
CA GLU A 185 -0.62 14.65 -2.72
C GLU A 185 -0.80 16.12 -3.09
N LEU A 186 -1.96 16.66 -2.72
CA LEU A 186 -2.42 17.97 -3.10
C LEU A 186 -2.59 18.87 -1.87
N VAL A 187 -2.12 20.10 -2.00
CA VAL A 187 -2.09 21.11 -0.94
C VAL A 187 -2.43 22.47 -1.53
N SER A 188 -3.05 23.34 -0.73
CA SER A 188 -3.32 24.73 -1.13
C SER A 188 -2.06 25.59 -1.09
N ASP A 189 -1.12 25.27 -0.19
CA ASP A 189 0.21 25.88 -0.12
C ASP A 189 1.31 24.82 0.01
N ARG A 190 2.24 24.82 -0.94
CA ARG A 190 3.33 23.83 -1.00
C ARG A 190 4.43 24.03 0.03
N ALA A 191 4.66 25.27 0.48
CA ALA A 191 5.70 25.59 1.44
C ALA A 191 5.27 25.19 2.86
N THR A 192 4.03 25.50 3.23
CA THR A 192 3.47 25.18 4.55
C THR A 192 2.86 23.78 4.61
N LYS A 193 2.60 23.15 3.46
CA LYS A 193 1.84 21.89 3.32
C LYS A 193 0.39 22.02 3.78
N GLU A 194 -0.17 23.22 3.74
CA GLU A 194 -1.56 23.45 4.11
C GLU A 194 -2.51 22.70 3.15
N PRO A 195 -3.39 21.81 3.63
CA PRO A 195 -4.36 21.15 2.77
C PRO A 195 -5.36 22.13 2.14
N PHE A 196 -6.09 21.69 1.11
CA PHE A 196 -7.27 22.42 0.66
C PHE A 196 -8.40 22.35 1.68
N ASP A 197 -9.36 23.27 1.58
CA ASP A 197 -10.62 23.16 2.32
C ASP A 197 -11.35 21.87 1.88
N PRO A 198 -11.68 20.95 2.81
CA PRO A 198 -12.35 19.69 2.47
C PRO A 198 -13.66 19.86 1.68
N SER A 199 -14.37 20.99 1.84
CA SER A 199 -15.60 21.29 1.09
C SER A 199 -15.37 21.41 -0.43
N LEU A 200 -14.13 21.68 -0.86
CA LEU A 200 -13.75 21.75 -2.27
C LEU A 200 -13.61 20.37 -2.91
N SER A 201 -13.41 19.31 -2.10
CA SER A 201 -13.28 17.91 -2.55
C SER A 201 -12.37 17.75 -3.77
N ILE A 202 -11.16 18.32 -3.70
CA ILE A 202 -10.23 18.42 -4.83
C ILE A 202 -9.91 17.05 -5.42
N HIS A 203 -9.66 16.05 -4.58
CA HIS A 203 -9.44 14.66 -5.03
C HIS A 203 -10.58 14.11 -5.90
N SER A 204 -11.85 14.39 -5.55
CA SER A 204 -13.01 13.95 -6.32
C SER A 204 -13.12 14.66 -7.66
N ARG A 205 -12.88 15.97 -7.68
CA ARG A 205 -12.91 16.77 -8.92
C ARG A 205 -11.83 16.32 -9.91
N ILE A 206 -10.63 15.99 -9.42
CA ILE A 206 -9.55 15.44 -10.24
C ILE A 206 -9.92 14.06 -10.77
N ARG A 207 -10.56 13.19 -9.98
CA ARG A 207 -11.06 11.91 -10.47
C ARG A 207 -12.02 12.10 -11.64
N ASP A 208 -13.00 12.99 -11.50
CA ASP A 208 -13.99 13.22 -12.55
C ASP A 208 -13.32 13.77 -13.81
N ALA A 209 -12.43 14.76 -13.67
CA ALA A 209 -11.66 15.31 -14.78
C ALA A 209 -10.71 14.29 -15.44
N ALA A 210 -10.12 13.36 -14.67
CA ALA A 210 -9.29 12.28 -15.18
C ALA A 210 -10.15 11.25 -15.93
N MET A 211 -11.33 10.93 -15.40
CA MET A 211 -12.27 10.00 -16.01
C MET A 211 -12.80 10.52 -17.35
N ASP A 212 -13.11 11.81 -17.45
CA ASP A 212 -13.48 12.48 -18.70
C ASP A 212 -12.37 12.40 -19.75
N ARG A 213 -11.12 12.26 -19.30
CA ARG A 213 -9.92 12.04 -20.13
C ARG A 213 -9.57 10.57 -20.31
N GLY A 214 -10.47 9.65 -19.94
CA GLY A 214 -10.27 8.21 -20.10
C GLY A 214 -9.24 7.60 -19.14
N LEU A 215 -8.90 8.29 -18.04
CA LEU A 215 -7.99 7.80 -17.01
C LEU A 215 -8.75 7.48 -15.72
N LEU A 216 -8.68 6.20 -15.30
CA LEU A 216 -9.15 5.79 -13.99
C LEU A 216 -8.03 5.96 -12.95
N VAL A 217 -8.31 6.75 -11.92
CA VAL A 217 -7.43 6.97 -10.77
C VAL A 217 -8.13 6.60 -9.48
N VAL A 218 -7.36 6.43 -8.40
CA VAL A 218 -7.91 6.18 -7.06
C VAL A 218 -7.75 7.45 -6.23
N PRO A 219 -8.76 8.34 -6.19
CA PRO A 219 -8.70 9.52 -5.33
C PRO A 219 -9.02 9.14 -3.89
N ALA A 220 -8.51 9.92 -2.94
CA ALA A 220 -9.03 9.93 -1.58
C ALA A 220 -8.81 11.28 -0.92
N GLY A 221 -9.69 11.60 0.02
CA GLY A 221 -9.55 12.73 0.93
C GLY A 221 -9.37 12.25 2.37
N GLY A 222 -9.00 13.18 3.26
CA GLY A 222 -8.85 12.86 4.69
C GLY A 222 -7.50 12.23 5.06
N THR A 223 -6.49 12.35 4.21
CA THR A 223 -5.15 11.76 4.39
C THR A 223 -4.48 12.14 5.72
N VAL A 224 -4.76 13.34 6.23
CA VAL A 224 -4.09 13.89 7.42
C VAL A 224 -4.70 13.39 8.71
N ASP A 225 -6.03 13.45 8.83
CA ASP A 225 -6.76 13.24 10.09
C ASP A 225 -8.14 12.58 9.89
N GLY A 226 -8.38 12.00 8.71
CA GLY A 226 -9.69 11.47 8.30
C GLY A 226 -10.66 12.52 7.76
N ARG A 227 -10.29 13.81 7.77
CA ARG A 227 -11.12 14.91 7.25
C ARG A 227 -10.40 15.81 6.25
N LYS A 228 -9.15 16.18 6.51
CA LYS A 228 -8.32 17.05 5.67
C LYS A 228 -7.30 16.26 4.86
N GLY A 229 -6.92 16.83 3.72
CA GLY A 229 -5.95 16.24 2.79
C GLY A 229 -6.64 15.69 1.55
N ASP A 230 -5.96 15.80 0.42
CA ASP A 230 -6.40 15.35 -0.89
C ASP A 230 -5.23 14.64 -1.56
N HIS A 231 -5.47 13.45 -2.11
CA HIS A 231 -4.45 12.75 -2.88
C HIS A 231 -5.04 11.87 -3.97
N VAL A 232 -4.21 11.52 -4.93
CA VAL A 232 -4.53 10.59 -6.00
C VAL A 232 -3.49 9.48 -6.03
N VAL A 233 -3.94 8.24 -5.84
CA VAL A 233 -3.12 7.04 -5.97
C VAL A 233 -3.18 6.52 -7.41
N ILE A 234 -2.01 6.11 -7.91
CA ILE A 234 -1.75 5.62 -9.26
C ILE A 234 -1.13 4.23 -9.12
N ALA A 235 -1.86 3.21 -9.56
CA ALA A 235 -1.47 1.82 -9.41
C ALA A 235 -1.72 0.99 -10.68
N PRO A 236 -1.03 1.29 -11.80
CA PRO A 236 -1.25 0.62 -13.08
C PRO A 236 -0.91 -0.88 -13.01
N PRO A 237 -1.38 -1.71 -13.96
CA PRO A 237 -1.08 -3.14 -13.96
C PRO A 237 0.43 -3.41 -14.11
N PHE A 238 0.88 -4.59 -13.68
CA PHE A 238 2.30 -4.96 -13.77
C PHE A 238 2.81 -5.09 -15.22
N THR A 239 1.89 -5.18 -16.18
CA THR A 239 2.16 -5.21 -17.61
C THR A 239 2.25 -3.80 -18.24
N ALA A 240 2.21 -2.74 -17.43
CA ALA A 240 2.34 -1.37 -17.91
C ALA A 240 3.60 -1.20 -18.77
N THR A 241 3.48 -0.41 -19.82
CA THR A 241 4.57 -0.04 -20.72
C THR A 241 4.98 1.41 -20.47
N LEU A 242 6.16 1.80 -20.93
CA LEU A 242 6.62 3.19 -20.82
C LEU A 242 5.62 4.19 -21.45
N ALA A 243 5.10 3.85 -22.64
CA ALA A 243 4.10 4.69 -23.31
C ALA A 243 2.82 4.84 -22.48
N ALA A 244 2.34 3.77 -21.84
CA ALA A 244 1.17 3.84 -20.96
C ALA A 244 1.45 4.66 -19.69
N ILE A 245 2.68 4.62 -19.16
CA ILE A 245 3.09 5.45 -18.03
C ILE A 245 3.09 6.94 -18.41
N ASP A 246 3.68 7.29 -19.55
CA ASP A 246 3.71 8.68 -20.01
C ASP A 246 2.29 9.21 -20.30
N ASP A 247 1.44 8.44 -20.98
CA ASP A 247 0.03 8.79 -21.23
C ASP A 247 -0.78 8.94 -19.92
N THR A 248 -0.55 8.06 -18.94
CA THR A 248 -1.18 8.15 -17.61
C THR A 248 -0.82 9.46 -16.90
N VAL A 249 0.46 9.83 -16.92
CA VAL A 249 0.93 11.05 -16.23
C VAL A 249 0.43 12.30 -16.94
N GLU A 250 0.39 12.32 -18.27
CA GLU A 250 -0.11 13.48 -19.00
C GLU A 250 -1.61 13.70 -18.76
N ARG A 251 -2.44 12.65 -18.88
CA ARG A 251 -3.88 12.74 -18.61
C ARG A 251 -4.17 13.20 -17.19
N LEU A 252 -3.40 12.71 -16.21
CA LEU A 252 -3.52 13.19 -14.83
C LEU A 252 -3.12 14.65 -14.70
N GLY A 253 -2.09 15.07 -15.44
CA GLY A 253 -1.64 16.46 -15.51
C GLY A 253 -2.75 17.38 -16.01
N GLU A 254 -3.32 17.07 -17.16
CA GLU A 254 -4.43 17.83 -17.74
C GLU A 254 -5.66 17.87 -16.82
N ALA A 255 -5.95 16.78 -16.09
CA ALA A 255 -7.06 16.73 -15.14
C ALA A 255 -6.82 17.64 -13.91
N LEU A 256 -5.59 17.65 -13.41
CA LEU A 256 -5.18 18.49 -12.29
C LEU A 256 -5.21 19.97 -12.67
N ASP A 257 -4.63 20.32 -13.82
CA ASP A 257 -4.60 21.67 -14.37
C ASP A 257 -6.03 22.22 -14.56
N HIS A 258 -6.90 21.43 -15.19
CA HIS A 258 -8.32 21.76 -15.34
C HIS A 258 -9.04 21.98 -14.00
N THR A 259 -8.75 21.16 -12.98
CA THR A 259 -9.42 21.26 -11.69
C THR A 259 -8.97 22.48 -10.89
N LEU A 260 -7.68 22.81 -10.98
CA LEU A 260 -7.04 23.86 -10.19
C LEU A 260 -6.96 25.20 -10.93
N GLY A 261 -7.40 25.26 -12.19
CA GLY A 261 -7.52 26.49 -12.97
C GLY A 261 -6.19 27.01 -13.51
N HIS A 262 -5.30 26.08 -13.89
CA HIS A 262 -4.03 26.38 -14.57
C HIS A 262 -4.02 25.84 -15.99
#